data_AF-A0A660SR11-F1
#
_entry.id   AF-A0A660SR11-F1
#
_cell.length_a   1.000
_cell.length_b   1.000
_cell.length_c   1.000
_cell.angle_alpha   90.00
_cell.angle_beta   90.00
_cell.angle_gamma   90.00
#
_symmetry.space_group_name_H-M   'P 1'
#
loop_
_entity.id
_entity.type
_entity.pdbx_description
1 polymer ?
#
loop_
_entity_poly.entity_id
_entity_poly.type
_entity_poly.pdbx_seq_one_letter_code
_entity_poly.pdbx_strand_id
1 'polypeptide(L)'
;MKGSERLKILLDYGAYTGKNKTASLEVSTQFDVCIQHISRHLKQNGISGAFVLSLNGVYFSSETLNEVKDGDVITVLPVMGGG
;
A
#
# COMPACT_ATOMS: atom_id res chain seq x y z
N MET A 1 -2.29 22.65 4.92
CA MET A 1 -2.29 21.17 4.90
C MET A 1 -3.74 20.72 4.76
N LYS A 2 -4.12 20.08 3.65
CA LYS A 2 -5.46 19.53 3.48
C LYS A 2 -5.56 18.26 4.34
N GLY A 3 -6.01 18.43 5.59
CA GLY A 3 -6.39 17.30 6.43
C GLY A 3 -7.73 16.73 5.96
N SER A 4 -7.81 15.41 5.90
CA SER A 4 -9.05 14.61 5.80
C SER A 4 -9.57 14.26 4.40
N GLU A 5 -8.75 14.31 3.35
CA GLU A 5 -9.12 13.65 2.10
C GLU A 5 -8.77 12.14 2.18
N ARG A 6 -9.67 11.31 1.66
CA ARG A 6 -9.48 9.86 1.60
C ARG A 6 -9.52 9.43 0.14
N LEU A 7 -8.66 8.47 -0.20
CA LEU A 7 -8.53 7.90 -1.54
C LEU A 7 -8.88 6.43 -1.50
N LYS A 8 -9.54 5.95 -2.56
CA LYS A 8 -9.82 4.53 -2.74
C LYS A 8 -8.76 3.93 -3.66
N ILE A 9 -7.87 3.13 -3.09
CA ILE A 9 -6.80 2.44 -3.81
C ILE A 9 -7.13 0.96 -4.00
N LEU A 10 -6.39 0.30 -4.88
CA LEU A 10 -6.30 -1.14 -5.00
C LEU A 10 -4.94 -1.60 -4.47
N LEU A 11 -4.92 -2.44 -3.44
CA LEU A 11 -3.71 -3.08 -2.94
C LEU A 11 -3.53 -4.42 -3.64
N ASP A 12 -2.47 -4.56 -4.42
CA ASP A 12 -2.03 -5.84 -4.97
C ASP A 12 -0.91 -6.41 -4.11
N TYR A 13 -1.18 -7.50 -3.40
CA TYR A 13 -0.21 -8.20 -2.57
C TYR A 13 -0.01 -9.64 -3.08
N GLY A 14 -0.17 -9.84 -4.39
CA GLY A 14 0.05 -11.13 -5.01
C GLY A 14 1.50 -11.59 -4.96
N ALA A 15 2.45 -10.65 -5.05
CA ALA A 15 3.87 -10.93 -4.85
C ALA A 15 4.18 -11.48 -3.43
N TYR A 16 3.39 -11.09 -2.43
CA TYR A 16 3.54 -11.59 -1.06
C TYR A 16 2.93 -12.98 -0.87
N THR A 17 1.80 -13.25 -1.52
CA THR A 17 1.02 -14.49 -1.30
C THR A 17 1.29 -15.59 -2.32
N GLY A 18 2.02 -15.31 -3.39
CA GLY A 18 2.25 -16.21 -4.51
C GLY A 18 0.98 -16.49 -5.35
N LYS A 19 -0.07 -15.68 -5.18
CA LYS A 19 -1.36 -15.79 -5.88
C LYS A 19 -1.84 -14.40 -6.26
N ASN A 20 -2.50 -14.24 -7.41
CA ASN A 20 -3.11 -12.95 -7.76
C ASN A 20 -4.15 -12.56 -6.69
N LYS A 21 -3.84 -11.53 -5.89
CA LYS A 21 -4.69 -11.11 -4.79
C LYS A 21 -4.66 -9.60 -4.64
N THR A 22 -5.80 -9.00 -4.98
CA THR A 22 -6.04 -7.56 -4.94
C THR A 22 -7.19 -7.25 -3.99
N ALA A 23 -7.10 -6.18 -3.22
CA ALA A 23 -8.19 -5.69 -2.37
C ALA A 23 -8.35 -4.19 -2.49
N SER A 24 -9.59 -3.71 -2.47
CA SER A 24 -9.85 -2.27 -2.40
C SER A 24 -9.73 -1.77 -0.96
N LEU A 25 -9.03 -0.66 -0.78
CA LEU A 25 -8.82 -0.03 0.52
C LEU A 25 -9.01 1.48 0.43
N GLU A 26 -9.69 2.04 1.42
CA GLU A 26 -9.78 3.49 1.60
C GLU A 26 -8.67 3.97 2.54
N VAL A 27 -7.80 4.85 2.05
CA VAL A 27 -6.62 5.35 2.77
C VAL A 27 -6.67 6.86 2.94
N SER A 28 -6.05 7.36 4.00
CA SER A 28 -5.86 8.80 4.19
C SER A 28 -4.82 9.33 3.22
N THR A 29 -4.96 10.59 2.77
CA THR A 29 -3.89 11.30 2.05
C THR A 29 -2.74 11.77 2.95
N GLN A 30 -2.81 11.53 4.26
CA GLN A 30 -1.69 11.72 5.18
C GLN A 30 -0.81 10.47 5.18
N PHE A 31 0.48 10.63 4.84
CA PHE A 31 1.39 9.51 4.58
C PHE A 31 1.47 8.50 5.74
N ASP A 32 1.77 8.94 6.96
CA ASP A 32 1.90 8.02 8.10
C ASP A 32 0.59 7.25 8.37
N VAL A 33 -0.55 7.91 8.21
CA VAL A 33 -1.88 7.30 8.40
C VAL A 33 -2.20 6.32 7.26
N CYS A 34 -1.83 6.65 6.02
CA CYS A 34 -1.92 5.77 4.86
C CYS A 34 -1.16 4.46 5.11
N ILE A 35 0.11 4.55 5.53
CA ILE A 35 0.95 3.39 5.82
C ILE A 35 0.34 2.54 6.95
N GLN A 36 -0.21 3.18 7.99
CA GLN A 36 -0.90 2.47 9.08
C GLN A 36 -2.16 1.72 8.59
N HIS A 37 -2.98 2.35 7.74
CA HIS A 37 -4.16 1.70 7.15
C HIS A 37 -3.77 0.47 6.33
N ILE A 38 -2.78 0.60 5.46
CA ILE A 38 -2.28 -0.50 4.62
C ILE A 38 -1.73 -1.63 5.49
N SER A 39 -0.86 -1.30 6.46
CA SER A 39 -0.27 -2.28 7.39
C SER A 39 -1.34 -3.06 8.15
N ARG A 40 -2.38 -2.35 8.65
CA ARG A 40 -3.51 -2.96 9.35
C ARG A 40 -4.29 -3.90 8.43
N HIS A 41 -4.57 -3.48 7.19
CA HIS A 41 -5.29 -4.28 6.22
C HIS A 41 -4.53 -5.57 5.87
N LEU A 42 -3.22 -5.49 5.65
CA LEU A 42 -2.38 -6.65 5.38
C LEU A 42 -2.38 -7.63 6.55
N LYS A 43 -2.20 -7.13 7.78
CA LYS A 43 -2.25 -7.96 9.00
C LYS A 43 -3.59 -8.69 9.15
N GLN A 44 -4.71 -8.03 8.87
CA GLN A 44 -6.05 -8.64 8.88
C GLN A 44 -6.22 -9.72 7.82
N ASN A 45 -5.44 -9.68 6.74
CA ASN A 45 -5.41 -10.68 5.67
C ASN A 45 -4.34 -11.76 5.86
N GLY A 46 -3.75 -11.86 7.06
CA GLY A 46 -2.73 -12.86 7.39
C GLY A 46 -1.35 -12.57 6.80
N ILE A 47 -1.12 -11.35 6.33
CA ILE A 47 0.17 -10.92 5.78
C ILE A 47 0.96 -10.24 6.89
N SER A 48 2.04 -10.90 7.33
CA SER A 48 2.89 -10.45 8.43
C SER A 48 4.35 -10.42 8.00
N GLY A 49 5.01 -9.28 8.18
CA GLY A 49 6.43 -9.09 7.90
C GLY A 49 6.72 -7.71 7.35
N ALA A 50 7.99 -7.45 7.06
CA ALA A 50 8.41 -6.23 6.39
C ALA A 50 7.97 -6.25 4.91
N PHE A 51 7.46 -5.12 4.44
CA PHE A 51 7.05 -4.93 3.06
C PHE A 51 7.45 -3.53 2.58
N VAL A 52 7.59 -3.40 1.27
CA VAL A 52 7.66 -2.11 0.59
C VAL A 52 6.45 -1.96 -0.32
N LEU A 53 6.05 -0.73 -0.55
CA LEU A 53 4.96 -0.38 -1.45
C LEU A 53 5.55 0.21 -2.73
N SER A 54 4.91 -0.07 -3.85
CA SER A 54 5.27 0.52 -5.13
C SER A 54 4.05 0.97 -5.91
N LEU A 55 4.14 2.14 -6.54
CA LEU A 55 3.18 2.64 -7.52
C LEU A 55 3.89 2.70 -8.87
N ASN A 56 3.42 1.95 -9.86
CA ASN A 56 3.99 1.92 -11.22
C ASN A 56 5.52 1.69 -11.27
N GLY A 57 6.07 0.88 -10.36
CA GLY A 57 7.51 0.58 -10.28
C GLY A 57 8.33 1.61 -9.50
N VAL A 58 7.72 2.69 -9.01
CA VAL A 58 8.36 3.67 -8.12
C VAL A 58 8.06 3.29 -6.67
N TYR A 59 9.06 3.38 -5.79
CA TYR A 59 8.84 3.13 -4.36
C TYR A 59 7.91 4.19 -3.77
N PHE A 60 7.03 3.73 -2.89
CA PHE A 60 6.03 4.59 -2.28
C PHE A 60 6.66 5.50 -1.23
N SER A 61 6.48 6.81 -1.41
CA SER A 61 6.93 7.86 -0.50
C SER A 61 5.80 8.86 -0.25
N SER A 62 6.04 9.86 0.59
CA SER A 62 5.10 10.98 0.79
C SER A 62 4.86 11.78 -0.49
N GLU A 63 5.87 11.87 -1.38
CA GLU A 63 5.75 12.51 -2.68
C GLU A 63 4.89 11.66 -3.62
N THR A 64 5.17 10.35 -3.68
CA THR A 64 4.37 9.40 -4.48
C THR A 64 2.91 9.41 -4.06
N LEU A 65 2.62 9.50 -2.75
CA LEU A 65 1.24 9.55 -2.25
C LEU A 65 0.45 10.78 -2.76
N ASN A 66 1.11 11.92 -3.00
CA ASN A 66 0.44 13.09 -3.55
C ASN A 66 0.03 12.91 -5.02
N GLU A 67 0.62 11.94 -5.71
CA GLU A 67 0.30 11.60 -7.10
C GLU A 67 -0.73 10.48 -7.23
N VAL A 68 -1.02 9.78 -6.14
CA VAL A 68 -2.02 8.69 -6.10
C VAL A 68 -3.41 9.22 -6.40
N LYS A 69 -4.12 8.51 -7.27
CA LYS A 69 -5.50 8.77 -7.65
C LYS A 69 -6.41 7.62 -7.24
N ASP A 70 -7.71 7.90 -7.21
CA ASP A 70 -8.72 6.86 -6.99
C ASP A 70 -8.61 5.77 -8.07
N GLY A 71 -8.56 4.53 -7.62
CA GLY A 71 -8.41 3.34 -8.46
C GLY A 71 -6.97 2.93 -8.74
N ASP A 72 -5.98 3.71 -8.33
CA ASP A 72 -4.57 3.34 -8.52
C ASP A 72 -4.23 2.03 -7.80
N VAL A 73 -3.39 1.24 -8.47
CA VAL A 73 -2.90 -0.03 -7.93
C VAL A 73 -1.56 0.19 -7.25
N ILE A 74 -1.52 -0.05 -5.95
CA ILE A 74 -0.29 -0.08 -5.16
C ILE A 74 0.12 -1.53 -4.95
N THR A 75 1.29 -1.89 -5.45
CA THR A 75 1.87 -3.22 -5.28
C THR A 75 2.58 -3.31 -3.94
N VAL A 76 2.31 -4.39 -3.20
CA VAL A 76 2.97 -4.74 -1.94
C VAL A 76 4.02 -5.81 -2.24
N LEU A 77 5.27 -5.48 -1.98
CA LEU A 77 6.42 -6.35 -2.22
C LEU A 77 7.02 -6.79 -0.88
N PRO A 78 7.31 -8.08 -0.68
CA PRO A 78 8.02 -8.52 0.52
C PRO A 78 9.43 -7.95 0.54
N VAL A 79 9.90 -7.50 1.71
CA VAL A 79 11.32 -7.25 1.91
C VAL A 79 11.98 -8.61 2.08
N MET A 80 12.56 -9.13 1.00
CA MET A 80 13.45 -10.29 1.09
C MET A 80 14.69 -9.83 1.86
N GLY A 81 14.83 -10.27 3.10
CA GLY A 81 16.07 -10.07 3.85
C GLY A 81 17.22 -10.68 3.03
N GLY A 82 18.17 -9.85 2.60
CA GLY A 82 19.49 -10.35 2.28
C GLY A 82 20.05 -11.00 3.55
N GLY A 83 20.47 -12.25 3.45
CA GLY A 83 21.11 -12.98 4.55
C GLY A 83 22.43 -12.35 4.99
#